data_AF-A0A5M4B573-F1
#
_entry.id   AF-A0A5M4B573-F1
#
_cell.length_a   1.000
_cell.length_b   1.000
_cell.length_c   1.000
_cell.angle_alpha   90.00
_cell.angle_beta   90.00
_cell.angle_gamma   90.00
#
_symmetry.space_group_name_H-M   'P 1'
#
loop_
_entity.id
_entity.type
_entity.pdbx_description
1 polymer ?
#
loop_
_entity_poly.entity_id
_entity_poly.type
_entity_poly.pdbx_seq_one_letter_code
_entity_poly.pdbx_strand_id
1 'polypeptide(L)'
;MKRFIFSLLTLCFAFSSYAQEATTVKVFENALINFADKGETSSGIIRLQQGRLLVKKVTVPQYRKGTDVSVSVTIRSNGDTWDKSGSCFVFKNENLINVINVAQGTKKLPSESGHNNDYQGIKSTSTYDLPIEVLRFMTPFGVGHYSDESKYPNMRYYRPVSVPKWEDKVVWTQDVSQLESLLTGTFYIGIWIDTWTDKGYLADVSLTYSGRPRPKKVVTPLINTIYYVNGQKIPDLFAKTSLKHTVNLAKDVKNAELYYITTGHGGHSGGDEFIKINNSVYFDSKKVIDFIPWRDDCASFRRFNPSSGVWTKQDTAMAYNENRERVKKVVEERLASSDLSRSNWCPGSSVMPKTAKIGNLKKGNHTLEIVIPATSNTGDQQNHWLVSSYLVSDK
;
A
#
# COMPACT_ATOMS: atom_id res chain seq x y z
N MET A 1 7.22 -40.83 -73.73
CA MET A 1 6.53 -39.93 -72.77
C MET A 1 7.02 -40.24 -71.36
N LYS A 2 7.96 -39.45 -70.81
CA LYS A 2 8.39 -39.58 -69.40
C LYS A 2 7.91 -38.33 -68.67
N ARG A 3 6.99 -38.50 -67.71
CA ARG A 3 6.41 -37.44 -66.89
C ARG A 3 7.42 -37.04 -65.81
N PHE A 4 7.74 -35.75 -65.75
CA PHE A 4 8.39 -35.10 -64.60
C PHE A 4 7.37 -34.96 -63.47
N ILE A 5 7.72 -35.44 -62.28
CA ILE A 5 7.00 -35.14 -61.03
C ILE A 5 7.95 -34.28 -60.21
N PHE A 6 7.61 -32.99 -60.09
CA PHE A 6 8.25 -32.07 -59.14
C PHE A 6 7.54 -32.24 -57.79
N SER A 7 8.22 -32.85 -56.81
CA SER A 7 7.77 -32.82 -55.42
C SER A 7 8.09 -31.45 -54.81
N LEU A 8 7.05 -30.68 -54.53
CA LEU A 8 7.14 -29.43 -53.79
C LEU A 8 7.32 -29.75 -52.30
N LEU A 9 8.52 -29.50 -51.76
CA LEU A 9 8.83 -29.69 -50.35
C LEU A 9 8.34 -28.44 -49.57
N THR A 10 7.17 -28.51 -48.94
CA THR A 10 6.67 -27.47 -48.05
C THR A 10 7.45 -27.52 -46.73
N LEU A 11 8.36 -26.56 -46.54
CA LEU A 11 9.08 -26.37 -45.28
C LEU A 11 8.15 -25.70 -44.25
N CYS A 12 7.52 -26.50 -43.38
CA CYS A 12 6.84 -25.96 -42.20
C CYS A 12 7.88 -25.47 -41.18
N PHE A 13 8.16 -24.17 -41.16
CA PHE A 13 8.86 -23.54 -40.04
C PHE A 13 7.95 -23.56 -38.81
N ALA A 14 8.17 -24.53 -37.92
CA ALA A 14 7.65 -24.47 -36.56
C ALA A 14 8.39 -23.35 -35.82
N PHE A 15 7.79 -22.15 -35.76
CA PHE A 15 8.23 -21.13 -34.83
C PHE A 15 7.90 -21.60 -33.41
N SER A 16 8.89 -22.20 -32.74
CA SER A 16 8.85 -22.35 -31.29
C SER A 16 8.94 -20.95 -30.67
N SER A 17 7.81 -20.35 -30.33
CA SER A 17 7.81 -19.15 -29.50
C SER A 17 8.30 -19.56 -28.11
N TYR A 18 9.57 -19.31 -27.82
CA TYR A 18 10.07 -19.32 -26.45
C TYR A 18 9.30 -18.23 -25.69
N ALA A 19 8.31 -18.64 -24.90
CA ALA A 19 7.71 -17.75 -23.92
C ALA A 19 8.83 -17.33 -22.98
N GLN A 20 9.15 -16.04 -22.94
CA GLN A 20 10.14 -15.52 -22.01
C GLN A 20 9.64 -15.82 -20.59
N GLU A 21 10.40 -16.61 -19.84
CA GLU A 21 10.04 -16.95 -18.47
C GLU A 21 10.05 -15.69 -17.60
N ALA A 22 9.06 -15.59 -16.70
CA ALA A 22 8.98 -14.47 -15.79
C ALA A 22 10.15 -14.51 -14.80
N THR A 23 10.75 -13.35 -14.54
CA THR A 23 11.85 -13.22 -13.57
C THR A 23 11.29 -12.70 -12.25
N THR A 24 11.55 -13.41 -11.15
CA THR A 24 11.19 -12.94 -9.80
C THR A 24 12.44 -12.52 -9.03
N VAL A 25 12.40 -11.30 -8.47
CA VAL A 25 13.44 -10.74 -7.60
C VAL A 25 12.90 -10.67 -6.19
N LYS A 26 13.53 -11.41 -5.28
CA LYS A 26 13.23 -11.34 -3.85
C LYS A 26 13.98 -10.17 -3.22
N VAL A 27 13.22 -9.18 -2.76
CA VAL A 27 13.74 -7.94 -2.17
C VAL A 27 14.00 -8.16 -0.69
N PHE A 28 12.97 -8.54 0.05
CA PHE A 28 13.02 -8.86 1.48
C PHE A 28 12.55 -10.30 1.68
N GLU A 29 13.24 -11.02 2.56
CA GLU A 29 12.89 -12.40 2.96
C GLU A 29 13.01 -12.48 4.49
N ASN A 30 11.90 -12.77 5.15
CA ASN A 30 11.74 -12.79 6.61
C ASN A 30 12.40 -11.57 7.29
N ALA A 31 12.27 -10.40 6.67
CA ALA A 31 12.92 -9.20 7.18
C ALA A 31 12.17 -8.68 8.40
N LEU A 32 12.87 -8.51 9.53
CA LEU A 32 12.31 -7.99 10.77
C LEU A 32 12.08 -6.47 10.69
N ILE A 33 10.83 -6.06 10.83
CA ILE A 33 10.41 -4.66 10.96
C ILE A 33 9.87 -4.48 12.38
N ASN A 34 10.59 -3.73 13.21
CA ASN A 34 10.27 -3.55 14.63
C ASN A 34 10.67 -2.15 15.12
N PHE A 35 10.46 -1.86 16.40
CA PHE A 35 10.95 -0.65 17.05
C PHE A 35 11.94 -1.02 18.16
N ALA A 36 13.23 -0.95 17.85
CA ALA A 36 14.33 -1.23 18.77
C ALA A 36 15.62 -0.51 18.34
N ASP A 37 16.44 -0.10 19.30
CA ASP A 37 17.70 0.60 19.03
C ASP A 37 18.68 -0.24 18.20
N LYS A 38 18.71 -1.55 18.46
CA LYS A 38 19.55 -2.52 17.76
C LYS A 38 18.68 -3.56 17.07
N GLY A 39 19.13 -4.05 15.93
CA GLY A 39 18.50 -5.13 15.21
C GLY A 39 19.43 -5.67 14.15
N GLU A 40 19.43 -6.98 13.97
CA GLU A 40 20.14 -7.63 12.87
C GLU A 40 19.36 -7.44 11.56
N THR A 41 20.06 -7.12 10.48
CA THR A 41 19.49 -7.15 9.14
C THR A 41 20.38 -7.92 8.19
N SER A 42 19.76 -8.67 7.29
CA SER A 42 20.47 -9.35 6.21
C SER A 42 21.29 -8.37 5.38
N SER A 43 22.37 -8.87 4.78
CA SER A 43 23.28 -8.08 3.95
C SER A 43 22.53 -7.29 2.86
N GLY A 44 22.88 -6.01 2.70
CA GLY A 44 22.30 -5.10 1.72
C GLY A 44 20.98 -4.43 2.12
N ILE A 45 20.40 -4.76 3.28
CA ILE A 45 19.24 -4.05 3.84
C ILE A 45 19.73 -2.90 4.73
N ILE A 46 19.22 -1.70 4.47
CA ILE A 46 19.43 -0.51 5.28
C ILE A 46 18.28 -0.41 6.29
N ARG A 47 18.60 -0.58 7.58
CA ARG A 47 17.67 -0.41 8.70
C ARG A 47 17.63 1.04 9.17
N LEU A 48 16.45 1.64 9.19
CA LEU A 48 16.23 3.04 9.53
C LEU A 48 15.11 3.16 10.57
N GLN A 49 15.00 4.32 11.23
CA GLN A 49 13.90 4.65 12.16
C GLN A 49 13.70 3.57 13.23
N GLN A 50 14.80 3.18 13.88
CA GLN A 50 14.81 2.13 14.90
C GLN A 50 14.19 0.81 14.43
N GLY A 51 14.25 0.52 13.12
CA GLY A 51 13.75 -0.74 12.53
C GLY A 51 12.38 -0.66 11.87
N ARG A 52 11.66 0.45 12.02
CA ARG A 52 10.33 0.64 11.44
C ARG A 52 10.36 0.79 9.92
N LEU A 53 11.52 1.18 9.39
CA LEU A 53 11.76 1.39 7.97
C LEU A 53 12.94 0.56 7.50
N LEU A 54 12.72 -0.30 6.51
CA LEU A 54 13.77 -1.02 5.81
C LEU A 54 13.84 -0.55 4.35
N VAL A 55 15.05 -0.39 3.84
CA VAL A 55 15.28 -0.01 2.44
C VAL A 55 16.35 -0.90 1.83
N LYS A 56 16.18 -1.32 0.57
CA LYS A 56 17.16 -2.10 -0.18
C LYS A 56 17.39 -1.49 -1.55
N LYS A 57 18.66 -1.37 -1.95
CA LYS A 57 19.04 -1.05 -3.33
C LYS A 57 18.91 -2.32 -4.18
N VAL A 58 18.19 -2.23 -5.29
CA VAL A 58 17.90 -3.35 -6.19
C VAL A 58 18.31 -2.95 -7.60
N THR A 59 18.94 -3.87 -8.33
CA THR A 59 19.23 -3.71 -9.76
C THR A 59 18.59 -4.85 -10.52
N VAL A 60 17.74 -4.50 -11.48
CA VAL A 60 17.08 -5.45 -12.39
C VAL A 60 17.29 -5.01 -13.84
N PRO A 61 17.20 -5.93 -14.82
CA PRO A 61 17.32 -5.57 -16.23
C PRO A 61 16.35 -4.46 -16.64
N GLN A 62 16.80 -3.56 -17.52
CA GLN A 62 15.90 -2.61 -18.16
C GLN A 62 15.24 -3.26 -19.37
N TYR A 63 13.91 -3.22 -19.41
CA TYR A 63 13.14 -3.72 -20.54
C TYR A 63 12.98 -2.60 -21.56
N ARG A 64 13.67 -2.72 -22.72
CA ARG A 64 13.68 -1.67 -23.77
C ARG A 64 12.27 -1.30 -24.23
N LYS A 65 11.40 -2.31 -24.38
CA LYS A 65 10.00 -2.15 -24.76
C LYS A 65 9.04 -2.03 -23.56
N GLY A 66 9.56 -1.94 -22.33
CA GLY A 66 8.80 -2.09 -21.08
C GLY A 66 8.34 -3.54 -20.82
N THR A 67 7.77 -3.78 -19.63
CA THR A 67 7.27 -5.10 -19.20
C THR A 67 6.11 -4.94 -18.22
N ASP A 68 5.35 -6.01 -18.00
CA ASP A 68 4.50 -6.10 -16.80
C ASP A 68 5.37 -6.29 -15.56
N VAL A 69 4.93 -5.69 -14.45
CA VAL A 69 5.54 -5.81 -13.12
C VAL A 69 4.45 -6.11 -12.11
N SER A 70 4.65 -7.13 -11.28
CA SER A 70 3.81 -7.40 -10.12
C SER A 70 4.63 -7.35 -8.84
N VAL A 71 4.07 -6.75 -7.80
CA VAL A 71 4.62 -6.80 -6.45
C VAL A 71 3.86 -7.85 -5.64
N SER A 72 4.58 -8.62 -4.83
CA SER A 72 3.99 -9.47 -3.79
C SER A 72 4.58 -9.11 -2.44
N VAL A 73 3.71 -8.81 -1.46
CA VAL A 73 4.08 -8.45 -0.09
C VAL A 73 3.43 -9.46 0.86
N THR A 74 4.22 -10.08 1.73
CA THR A 74 3.75 -10.99 2.77
C THR A 74 4.10 -10.42 4.14
N ILE A 75 3.15 -10.43 5.08
CA ILE A 75 3.35 -9.98 6.45
C ILE A 75 2.94 -11.08 7.43
N ARG A 76 3.74 -11.22 8.49
CA ARG A 76 3.47 -12.00 9.69
C ARG A 76 3.76 -11.12 10.90
N SER A 77 2.88 -11.12 11.90
CA SER A 77 3.26 -10.63 13.22
C SER A 77 4.40 -11.50 13.75
N ASN A 78 5.36 -10.86 14.41
CA ASN A 78 6.39 -11.51 15.21
C ASN A 78 6.14 -11.34 16.73
N GLY A 79 4.98 -10.77 17.09
CA GLY A 79 4.56 -10.49 18.45
C GLY A 79 3.80 -9.16 18.59
N ASP A 80 3.81 -8.30 17.57
CA ASP A 80 2.96 -7.11 17.55
C ASP A 80 1.49 -7.51 17.33
N THR A 81 0.60 -7.09 18.23
CA THR A 81 -0.81 -7.51 18.25
C THR A 81 -1.73 -6.62 17.43
N TRP A 82 -1.25 -5.49 16.92
CA TRP A 82 -2.09 -4.40 16.39
C TRP A 82 -2.24 -4.45 14.86
N ASP A 83 -3.19 -3.66 14.36
CA ASP A 83 -3.44 -3.40 12.95
C ASP A 83 -2.75 -2.10 12.52
N LYS A 84 -1.48 -2.20 12.16
CA LYS A 84 -0.62 -1.06 11.82
C LYS A 84 -0.69 -0.70 10.35
N SER A 85 -0.61 0.61 10.09
CA SER A 85 -0.36 1.15 8.76
C SER A 85 0.97 0.67 8.21
N GLY A 86 0.99 0.32 6.92
CA GLY A 86 2.19 -0.10 6.22
C GLY A 86 2.24 0.38 4.78
N SER A 87 3.47 0.55 4.29
CA SER A 87 3.73 1.05 2.94
C SER A 87 4.96 0.40 2.34
N CYS A 88 4.80 -0.21 1.18
CA CYS A 88 5.88 -0.60 0.28
C CYS A 88 6.04 0.50 -0.77
N PHE A 89 7.24 1.08 -0.90
CA PHE A 89 7.46 2.27 -1.71
C PHE A 89 8.78 2.21 -2.49
N VAL A 90 8.92 3.06 -3.51
CA VAL A 90 10.08 3.13 -4.40
C VAL A 90 10.58 4.56 -4.55
N PHE A 91 11.89 4.72 -4.71
CA PHE A 91 12.56 5.98 -5.10
C PHE A 91 13.88 5.63 -5.83
N LYS A 92 14.51 6.58 -6.52
CA LYS A 92 15.60 6.30 -7.49
C LYS A 92 16.77 7.27 -7.48
N ASN A 93 16.52 8.55 -7.25
CA ASN A 93 17.47 9.61 -7.50
C ASN A 93 18.37 9.84 -6.27
N GLU A 94 19.55 9.20 -6.30
CA GLU A 94 20.57 9.32 -5.25
C GLU A 94 21.14 10.73 -5.09
N ASN A 95 21.04 11.57 -6.13
CA ASN A 95 21.56 12.94 -6.11
C ASN A 95 20.63 13.91 -5.39
N LEU A 96 19.37 13.51 -5.14
CA LEU A 96 18.39 14.30 -4.40
C LEU A 96 18.37 13.92 -2.92
N ILE A 97 17.78 14.79 -2.11
CA ILE A 97 17.39 14.44 -0.74
C ILE A 97 16.42 13.25 -0.83
N ASN A 98 16.55 12.27 0.05
CA ASN A 98 15.71 11.07 0.07
C ASN A 98 15.58 10.50 1.48
N VAL A 99 14.73 9.50 1.65
CA VAL A 99 14.43 8.92 2.98
C VAL A 99 15.65 8.35 3.69
N ILE A 100 16.66 7.85 2.99
CA ILE A 100 17.88 7.29 3.62
C ILE A 100 18.66 8.43 4.28
N ASN A 101 19.01 9.46 3.52
CA ASN A 101 19.87 10.53 4.02
C ASN A 101 19.17 11.39 5.08
N VAL A 102 17.84 11.55 5.01
CA VAL A 102 17.04 12.18 6.07
C VAL A 102 16.98 11.32 7.33
N ALA A 103 16.70 10.02 7.20
CA ALA A 103 16.64 9.12 8.36
C ALA A 103 17.98 8.99 9.08
N GLN A 104 19.10 9.10 8.36
CA GLN A 104 20.46 9.11 8.91
C GLN A 104 20.86 10.48 9.49
N GLY A 105 20.04 11.52 9.35
CA GLY A 105 20.33 12.86 9.84
C GLY A 105 21.35 13.65 9.02
N THR A 106 21.79 13.13 7.86
CA THR A 106 22.78 13.79 6.99
C THR A 106 22.17 14.88 6.10
N LYS A 107 20.85 14.82 5.89
CA LYS A 107 20.05 15.83 5.18
C LYS A 107 18.77 16.10 5.96
N LYS A 108 18.10 17.22 5.66
CA LYS A 108 16.77 17.57 6.19
C LYS A 108 15.77 17.58 5.04
N LEU A 109 14.50 17.32 5.35
CA LEU A 109 13.42 17.50 4.37
C LEU A 109 13.39 18.96 3.90
N PRO A 110 13.24 19.23 2.59
CA PRO A 110 13.15 20.61 2.10
C PRO A 110 11.91 21.30 2.66
N SER A 111 12.01 22.57 3.06
CA SER A 111 10.87 23.30 3.61
C SER A 111 9.75 23.46 2.58
N GLU A 112 10.09 23.61 1.30
CA GLU A 112 9.14 23.72 0.18
C GLU A 112 8.39 22.43 -0.13
N SER A 113 8.85 21.29 0.41
CA SER A 113 8.12 20.01 0.32
C SER A 113 6.96 19.91 1.32
N GLY A 114 6.79 20.92 2.19
CA GLY A 114 5.74 20.98 3.20
C GLY A 114 4.46 21.69 2.74
N HIS A 115 3.50 21.79 3.66
CA HIS A 115 2.27 22.54 3.52
C HIS A 115 2.18 23.58 4.65
N ASN A 116 2.03 24.87 4.28
CA ASN A 116 2.00 26.01 5.21
C ASN A 116 3.20 26.05 6.19
N ASN A 117 4.41 25.79 5.68
CA ASN A 117 5.64 25.66 6.47
C ASN A 117 5.61 24.54 7.54
N ASP A 118 4.63 23.64 7.46
CA ASP A 118 4.48 22.46 8.31
C ASP A 118 4.39 21.18 7.45
N TYR A 119 4.29 20.01 8.07
CA TYR A 119 4.17 18.69 7.40
C TYR A 119 5.21 18.52 6.29
N GLN A 120 6.50 18.67 6.60
CA GLN A 120 7.56 18.60 5.61
C GLN A 120 7.60 17.21 4.95
N GLY A 121 8.12 17.16 3.72
CA GLY A 121 8.34 15.91 2.98
C GLY A 121 7.10 15.32 2.31
N ILE A 122 5.98 16.06 2.23
CA ILE A 122 4.73 15.53 1.68
C ILE A 122 4.45 15.91 0.23
N LYS A 123 5.20 16.85 -0.36
CA LYS A 123 5.08 17.30 -1.76
C LYS A 123 6.35 17.02 -2.54
N SER A 124 6.20 16.74 -3.84
CA SER A 124 7.35 16.59 -4.74
C SER A 124 8.06 17.92 -4.94
N THR A 125 9.39 17.93 -4.98
CA THR A 125 10.19 19.11 -5.30
C THR A 125 11.29 18.74 -6.29
N SER A 126 12.03 19.72 -6.81
CA SER A 126 13.22 19.46 -7.65
C SER A 126 14.41 18.93 -6.85
N THR A 127 14.37 19.04 -5.53
CA THR A 127 15.48 18.75 -4.59
C THR A 127 15.25 17.48 -3.77
N TYR A 128 14.03 16.92 -3.79
CA TYR A 128 13.62 15.77 -2.99
C TYR A 128 12.99 14.68 -3.83
N ASP A 129 13.53 13.47 -3.71
CA ASP A 129 12.99 12.27 -4.32
C ASP A 129 11.87 11.69 -3.44
N LEU A 130 10.67 12.24 -3.65
CA LEU A 130 9.46 11.87 -2.92
C LEU A 130 9.16 10.36 -3.10
N PRO A 131 9.04 9.56 -2.02
CA PRO A 131 8.65 8.17 -2.10
C PRO A 131 7.32 7.96 -2.85
N ILE A 132 7.33 7.07 -3.85
CA ILE A 132 6.11 6.61 -4.54
C ILE A 132 5.67 5.29 -3.94
N GLU A 133 4.42 5.22 -3.47
CA GLU A 133 3.87 3.96 -2.99
C GLU A 133 3.65 2.96 -4.12
N VAL A 134 4.24 1.78 -3.95
CA VAL A 134 4.02 0.61 -4.78
C VAL A 134 2.80 -0.16 -4.28
N LEU A 135 2.66 -0.30 -2.96
CA LEU A 135 1.52 -0.96 -2.31
C LEU A 135 1.35 -0.42 -0.89
N ARG A 136 0.15 0.10 -0.59
CA ARG A 136 -0.27 0.40 0.78
C ARG A 136 -1.00 -0.80 1.37
N PHE A 137 -0.74 -1.09 2.63
CA PHE A 137 -1.36 -2.20 3.35
C PHE A 137 -1.63 -1.86 4.80
N MET A 138 -2.50 -2.65 5.42
CA MET A 138 -2.79 -2.59 6.85
C MET A 138 -2.53 -3.97 7.42
N THR A 139 -1.63 -4.07 8.41
CA THR A 139 -1.37 -5.35 9.05
C THR A 139 -2.66 -5.85 9.70
N PRO A 140 -2.91 -7.17 9.70
CA PRO A 140 -3.95 -7.73 10.53
C PRO A 140 -3.48 -7.80 11.98
N PHE A 141 -4.42 -8.00 12.90
CA PHE A 141 -4.16 -8.22 14.31
C PHE A 141 -3.45 -9.57 14.55
N GLY A 142 -2.12 -9.56 14.68
CA GLY A 142 -1.36 -10.66 15.26
C GLY A 142 -1.20 -11.93 14.42
N VAL A 143 -1.51 -11.89 13.12
CA VAL A 143 -1.42 -13.05 12.21
C VAL A 143 -0.06 -13.73 12.27
N GLY A 144 -0.02 -15.07 12.23
CA GLY A 144 1.22 -15.83 12.36
C GLY A 144 1.55 -16.08 13.82
N HIS A 145 2.15 -15.11 14.51
CA HIS A 145 2.56 -15.29 15.91
C HIS A 145 1.42 -15.79 16.81
N TYR A 146 0.24 -15.18 16.71
CA TYR A 146 -0.94 -15.56 17.50
C TYR A 146 -1.89 -16.52 16.76
N SER A 147 -1.51 -17.00 15.58
CA SER A 147 -2.28 -18.02 14.86
C SER A 147 -2.01 -19.45 15.37
N ASP A 148 -0.88 -19.66 16.05
CA ASP A 148 -0.53 -20.94 16.68
C ASP A 148 -1.33 -21.16 17.97
N GLU A 149 -2.48 -21.85 17.84
CA GLU A 149 -3.34 -22.23 18.97
C GLU A 149 -2.68 -23.27 19.92
N SER A 150 -1.59 -23.92 19.53
CA SER A 150 -0.85 -24.81 20.45
C SER A 150 -0.01 -23.99 21.42
N LYS A 151 0.64 -22.94 20.92
CA LYS A 151 1.42 -21.99 21.72
C LYS A 151 0.54 -20.98 22.46
N TYR A 152 -0.57 -20.55 21.86
CA TYR A 152 -1.52 -19.59 22.40
C TYR A 152 -2.95 -20.18 22.45
N PRO A 153 -3.23 -21.14 23.36
CA PRO A 153 -4.50 -21.88 23.38
C PRO A 153 -5.73 -21.00 23.57
N ASN A 154 -5.59 -19.81 24.15
CA ASN A 154 -6.70 -18.87 24.30
C ASN A 154 -7.18 -18.26 22.98
N MET A 155 -6.36 -18.25 21.92
CA MET A 155 -6.73 -17.67 20.62
C MET A 155 -7.91 -18.41 19.97
N ARG A 156 -8.18 -19.66 20.36
CA ARG A 156 -9.37 -20.41 19.92
C ARG A 156 -10.69 -19.76 20.35
N TYR A 157 -10.70 -19.04 21.47
CA TYR A 157 -11.93 -18.40 21.99
C TYR A 157 -12.30 -17.12 21.24
N TYR A 158 -11.31 -16.47 20.61
CA TYR A 158 -11.53 -15.33 19.72
C TYR A 158 -12.07 -15.77 18.37
N ARG A 159 -11.95 -17.06 18.02
CA ARG A 159 -12.34 -17.61 16.72
C ARG A 159 -13.85 -17.84 16.66
N PRO A 160 -14.59 -17.18 15.75
CA PRO A 160 -16.00 -17.51 15.55
C PRO A 160 -16.14 -18.89 14.92
N VAL A 161 -17.29 -19.52 15.12
CA VAL A 161 -17.58 -20.87 14.59
C VAL A 161 -17.52 -20.93 13.05
N SER A 162 -17.65 -19.79 12.36
CA SER A 162 -17.53 -19.64 10.92
C SER A 162 -16.08 -19.64 10.41
N VAL A 163 -15.08 -19.56 11.29
CA VAL A 163 -13.66 -19.55 10.94
C VAL A 163 -13.03 -20.86 11.43
N PRO A 164 -12.69 -21.82 10.54
CA PRO A 164 -12.16 -23.13 10.97
C PRO A 164 -10.76 -23.06 11.56
N LYS A 165 -9.92 -22.12 11.09
CA LYS A 165 -8.55 -21.89 11.55
C LYS A 165 -8.12 -20.44 11.33
N TRP A 166 -7.12 -20.00 12.08
CA TRP A 166 -6.38 -18.77 11.77
C TRP A 166 -5.40 -19.01 10.62
N GLU A 167 -5.17 -17.99 9.81
CA GLU A 167 -4.13 -18.01 8.78
C GLU A 167 -2.77 -17.67 9.39
N ASP A 168 -1.68 -18.24 8.87
CA ASP A 168 -0.33 -18.03 9.43
C ASP A 168 0.35 -16.76 8.91
N LYS A 169 -0.22 -16.15 7.88
CA LYS A 169 0.31 -14.95 7.22
C LYS A 169 -0.78 -14.29 6.38
N VAL A 170 -0.55 -13.04 6.02
CA VAL A 170 -1.31 -12.36 4.97
C VAL A 170 -0.40 -12.10 3.77
N VAL A 171 -0.95 -12.26 2.56
CA VAL A 171 -0.22 -12.05 1.30
C VAL A 171 -1.06 -11.19 0.38
N TRP A 172 -0.45 -10.15 -0.18
CA TRP A 172 -1.05 -9.32 -1.22
C TRP A 172 -0.20 -9.38 -2.47
N THR A 173 -0.84 -9.51 -3.63
CA THR A 173 -0.18 -9.43 -4.93
C THR A 173 -0.94 -8.44 -5.80
N GLN A 174 -0.21 -7.51 -6.43
CA GLN A 174 -0.80 -6.43 -7.22
C GLN A 174 -0.01 -6.21 -8.50
N ASP A 175 -0.72 -5.94 -9.61
CA ASP A 175 -0.12 -5.40 -10.84
C ASP A 175 0.28 -3.94 -10.57
N VAL A 176 1.57 -3.65 -10.74
CA VAL A 176 2.18 -2.32 -10.57
C VAL A 176 2.93 -1.91 -11.83
N SER A 177 2.53 -2.42 -12.99
CA SER A 177 3.19 -2.17 -14.28
C SER A 177 3.19 -0.69 -14.67
N GLN A 178 2.24 0.10 -14.17
CA GLN A 178 2.24 1.56 -14.31
C GLN A 178 3.47 2.23 -13.68
N LEU A 179 4.12 1.55 -12.72
CA LEU A 179 5.35 1.97 -12.04
C LEU A 179 6.62 1.32 -12.62
N GLU A 180 6.55 0.61 -13.77
CA GLU A 180 7.70 -0.09 -14.38
C GLU A 180 8.93 0.80 -14.52
N SER A 181 8.74 2.07 -14.89
CA SER A 181 9.85 3.01 -15.07
C SER A 181 10.55 3.37 -13.77
N LEU A 182 9.94 3.14 -12.60
CA LEU A 182 10.54 3.26 -11.27
C LEU A 182 11.03 1.91 -10.72
N LEU A 183 10.57 0.78 -11.27
CA LEU A 183 10.90 -0.57 -10.78
C LEU A 183 11.84 -1.36 -11.71
N THR A 184 12.54 -0.68 -12.63
CA THR A 184 13.52 -1.28 -13.54
C THR A 184 14.87 -0.55 -13.52
N GLY A 185 15.96 -1.20 -13.91
CA GLY A 185 17.31 -0.66 -13.71
C GLY A 185 17.70 -0.69 -12.23
N THR A 186 18.45 0.32 -11.78
CA THR A 186 18.83 0.48 -10.36
C THR A 186 17.85 1.41 -9.65
N PHE A 187 17.35 0.99 -8.49
CA PHE A 187 16.41 1.74 -7.66
C PHE A 187 16.51 1.33 -6.19
N TYR A 188 15.84 2.08 -5.32
CA TYR A 188 15.61 1.71 -3.94
C TYR A 188 14.15 1.37 -3.75
N ILE A 189 13.90 0.26 -3.05
CA ILE A 189 12.58 -0.13 -2.61
C ILE A 189 12.62 -0.29 -1.10
N GLY A 190 11.59 0.23 -0.43
CA GLY A 190 11.47 0.21 1.01
C GLY A 190 10.15 -0.37 1.48
N ILE A 191 10.14 -0.82 2.72
CA ILE A 191 8.94 -1.21 3.44
C ILE A 191 8.95 -0.54 4.81
N TRP A 192 7.81 0.05 5.16
CA TRP A 192 7.58 0.75 6.41
C TRP A 192 6.33 0.19 7.09
N ILE A 193 6.39 0.01 8.41
CA ILE A 193 5.23 -0.32 9.25
C ILE A 193 5.26 0.58 10.49
N ASP A 194 4.10 1.11 10.88
CA ASP A 194 3.93 1.95 12.08
C ASP A 194 3.95 1.14 13.40
N THR A 195 4.91 0.23 13.53
CA THR A 195 5.12 -0.59 14.72
C THR A 195 5.92 0.16 15.79
N TRP A 196 5.50 0.03 17.04
CA TRP A 196 6.20 0.60 18.19
C TRP A 196 6.62 -0.48 19.19
N THR A 197 6.62 -1.74 18.76
CA THR A 197 6.99 -2.88 19.60
C THR A 197 8.38 -3.41 19.22
N ASP A 198 9.12 -3.96 20.18
CA ASP A 198 10.41 -4.61 19.93
C ASP A 198 10.25 -5.90 19.12
N LYS A 199 9.08 -6.55 19.18
CA LYS A 199 8.77 -7.76 18.43
C LYS A 199 8.43 -7.49 16.97
N GLY A 200 7.54 -6.53 16.70
CA GLY A 200 7.19 -6.10 15.35
C GLY A 200 6.64 -7.21 14.46
N TYR A 201 7.09 -7.21 13.20
CA TYR A 201 6.60 -8.02 12.08
C TYR A 201 7.75 -8.62 11.28
N LEU A 202 7.48 -9.73 10.59
CA LEU A 202 8.34 -10.27 9.53
C LEU A 202 7.70 -9.97 8.16
N ALA A 203 8.51 -9.48 7.23
CA ALA A 203 8.07 -9.11 5.89
C ALA A 203 8.84 -9.83 4.78
N ASP A 204 8.11 -10.30 3.78
CA ASP A 204 8.66 -10.69 2.48
C ASP A 204 8.17 -9.72 1.40
N VAL A 205 9.04 -9.31 0.50
CA VAL A 205 8.67 -8.51 -0.69
C VAL A 205 9.37 -9.10 -1.91
N SER A 206 8.61 -9.31 -2.97
CA SER A 206 9.16 -9.72 -4.26
C SER A 206 8.55 -8.93 -5.42
N LEU A 207 9.34 -8.79 -6.49
CA LEU A 207 8.93 -8.19 -7.75
C LEU A 207 9.02 -9.24 -8.84
N THR A 208 7.95 -9.45 -9.59
CA THR A 208 7.91 -10.38 -10.72
C THR A 208 7.72 -9.61 -12.03
N TYR A 209 8.58 -9.89 -12.99
CA TYR A 209 8.62 -9.25 -14.30
C TYR A 209 8.25 -10.27 -15.37
N SER A 210 7.21 -10.01 -16.17
CA SER A 210 6.76 -10.97 -17.18
C SER A 210 7.68 -11.08 -18.39
N GLY A 211 8.52 -10.07 -18.65
CA GLY A 211 9.30 -9.94 -19.89
C GLY A 211 8.46 -9.58 -21.12
N ARG A 212 7.12 -9.63 -21.03
CA ARG A 212 6.24 -9.33 -22.15
C ARG A 212 6.31 -7.84 -22.51
N PRO A 213 6.57 -7.47 -23.78
CA PRO A 213 6.63 -6.08 -24.18
C PRO A 213 5.37 -5.28 -23.82
N ARG A 214 5.53 -4.13 -23.15
CA ARG A 214 4.44 -3.24 -22.74
C ARG A 214 4.86 -1.77 -22.82
N PRO A 215 4.06 -0.86 -23.43
CA PRO A 215 4.43 0.54 -23.57
C PRO A 215 4.90 1.18 -22.26
N LYS A 216 6.09 1.79 -22.30
CA LYS A 216 6.69 2.43 -21.13
C LYS A 216 5.87 3.65 -20.71
N LYS A 217 5.72 3.82 -19.40
CA LYS A 217 5.07 4.97 -18.79
C LYS A 217 6.07 5.84 -18.05
N VAL A 218 5.75 7.11 -17.90
CA VAL A 218 6.48 8.05 -17.04
C VAL A 218 5.63 8.29 -15.80
N VAL A 219 6.29 8.25 -14.64
CA VAL A 219 5.67 8.55 -13.35
C VAL A 219 6.12 9.93 -12.90
N THR A 220 5.16 10.80 -12.60
CA THR A 220 5.40 12.12 -12.00
C THR A 220 4.87 12.11 -10.56
N PRO A 221 5.76 12.10 -9.54
CA PRO A 221 5.35 12.22 -8.15
C PRO A 221 4.59 13.52 -7.89
N LEU A 222 3.55 13.48 -7.07
CA LEU A 222 2.83 14.68 -6.62
C LEU A 222 2.94 14.86 -5.11
N ILE A 223 2.34 13.95 -4.34
CA ILE A 223 2.25 14.06 -2.87
C ILE A 223 2.32 12.69 -2.19
N ASN A 224 2.81 12.65 -0.96
CA ASN A 224 2.78 11.47 -0.08
C ASN A 224 2.81 11.91 1.39
N THR A 225 1.71 11.74 2.12
CA THR A 225 1.60 12.19 3.52
C THR A 225 2.09 11.15 4.54
N ILE A 226 2.62 10.01 4.10
CA ILE A 226 3.17 9.01 5.02
C ILE A 226 4.43 9.55 5.70
N TYR A 227 4.46 9.41 7.01
CA TYR A 227 5.53 9.88 7.90
C TYR A 227 6.63 8.82 8.05
N TYR A 228 7.35 8.55 6.95
CA TYR A 228 8.42 7.56 6.91
C TYR A 228 9.61 7.88 7.81
N VAL A 229 9.98 9.15 7.93
CA VAL A 229 11.25 9.58 8.52
C VAL A 229 11.10 10.75 9.49
N ASN A 230 12.15 11.00 10.27
CA ASN A 230 12.24 12.11 11.21
C ASN A 230 11.85 13.44 10.55
N GLY A 231 11.07 14.25 11.27
CA GLY A 231 10.59 15.56 10.82
C GLY A 231 9.23 15.54 10.12
N GLN A 232 8.68 14.36 9.79
CA GLN A 232 7.31 14.25 9.31
C GLN A 232 6.34 14.09 10.48
N LYS A 233 5.16 14.73 10.36
CA LYS A 233 4.08 14.66 11.36
C LYS A 233 2.99 13.70 10.90
N ILE A 234 2.21 13.22 11.87
CA ILE A 234 0.92 12.60 11.59
C ILE A 234 0.07 13.58 10.77
N PRO A 235 -0.48 13.18 9.60
CA PRO A 235 -1.09 14.09 8.64
C PRO A 235 -2.55 14.43 8.98
N ASP A 236 -2.74 15.16 10.08
CA ASP A 236 -4.03 15.71 10.50
C ASP A 236 -4.39 17.05 9.81
N LEU A 237 -3.56 17.49 8.84
CA LEU A 237 -3.70 18.77 8.14
C LEU A 237 -5.07 18.96 7.49
N PHE A 238 -5.73 17.87 7.06
CA PHE A 238 -7.01 17.91 6.37
C PHE A 238 -8.16 18.41 7.23
N ALA A 239 -8.04 18.32 8.57
CA ALA A 239 -9.02 18.91 9.48
C ALA A 239 -8.93 20.45 9.53
N LYS A 240 -7.81 21.00 9.03
CA LYS A 240 -7.47 22.42 9.10
C LYS A 240 -7.54 23.10 7.73
N THR A 241 -7.23 22.38 6.66
CA THR A 241 -7.07 22.94 5.31
C THR A 241 -7.05 21.88 4.21
N SER A 242 -7.12 22.29 2.94
CA SER A 242 -6.91 21.41 1.79
C SER A 242 -5.42 21.29 1.43
N LEU A 243 -5.01 20.13 0.91
CA LEU A 243 -3.63 19.94 0.45
C LEU A 243 -3.49 20.38 -1.01
N LYS A 244 -2.93 21.58 -1.22
CA LYS A 244 -2.59 22.11 -2.54
C LYS A 244 -1.12 21.86 -2.91
N HIS A 245 -0.89 21.50 -4.16
CA HIS A 245 0.43 21.30 -4.75
C HIS A 245 0.47 21.79 -6.21
N THR A 246 1.55 22.44 -6.60
CA THR A 246 1.79 22.86 -7.99
C THR A 246 2.96 22.06 -8.55
N VAL A 247 2.74 21.36 -9.65
CA VAL A 247 3.78 20.61 -10.37
C VAL A 247 4.12 21.31 -11.67
N ASN A 248 5.41 21.40 -11.99
CA ASN A 248 5.87 21.92 -13.28
C ASN A 248 6.25 20.75 -14.21
N LEU A 249 5.58 20.65 -15.36
CA LEU A 249 5.90 19.67 -16.40
C LEU A 249 6.92 20.26 -17.37
N ALA A 250 8.07 19.60 -17.52
CA ALA A 250 9.14 20.06 -18.40
C ALA A 250 8.81 19.95 -19.91
N LYS A 251 7.83 19.12 -20.26
CA LYS A 251 7.35 18.87 -21.63
C LYS A 251 5.85 18.58 -21.63
N ASP A 252 5.21 18.69 -22.80
CA ASP A 252 3.85 18.18 -23.01
C ASP A 252 3.80 16.67 -22.66
N VAL A 253 2.74 16.25 -21.97
CA VAL A 253 2.51 14.84 -21.61
C VAL A 253 1.20 14.36 -22.20
N LYS A 254 1.16 13.10 -22.63
CA LYS A 254 0.00 12.48 -23.25
C LYS A 254 -0.63 11.45 -22.34
N ASN A 255 -1.96 11.35 -22.41
CA ASN A 255 -2.74 10.32 -21.72
C ASN A 255 -2.41 10.20 -20.22
N ALA A 256 -2.26 11.33 -19.54
CA ALA A 256 -2.01 11.36 -18.10
C ALA A 256 -3.22 10.80 -17.33
N GLU A 257 -2.93 9.96 -16.36
CA GLU A 257 -3.88 9.39 -15.41
C GLU A 257 -3.37 9.66 -13.99
N LEU A 258 -4.25 10.14 -13.12
CA LEU A 258 -3.99 10.35 -11.71
C LEU A 258 -4.23 9.06 -10.95
N TYR A 259 -3.29 8.68 -10.09
CA TYR A 259 -3.41 7.56 -9.16
C TYR A 259 -3.47 8.14 -7.75
N TYR A 260 -4.53 7.84 -7.00
CA TYR A 260 -4.82 8.37 -5.68
C TYR A 260 -5.03 7.24 -4.68
N ILE A 261 -4.19 7.18 -3.63
CA ILE A 261 -4.28 6.17 -2.57
C ILE A 261 -4.62 6.89 -1.26
N THR A 262 -5.71 6.50 -0.63
CA THR A 262 -6.21 7.15 0.60
C THR A 262 -6.71 6.13 1.62
N THR A 263 -6.49 6.39 2.89
CA THR A 263 -7.02 5.65 4.04
C THR A 263 -7.20 6.61 5.21
N GLY A 264 -8.37 6.60 5.84
CA GLY A 264 -8.66 7.38 7.05
C GLY A 264 -8.29 6.62 8.31
N HIS A 265 -7.80 7.33 9.32
CA HIS A 265 -7.24 6.78 10.56
C HIS A 265 -7.72 7.55 11.78
N GLY A 266 -7.73 6.90 12.93
CA GLY A 266 -8.19 7.47 14.20
C GLY A 266 -8.96 6.41 14.98
N GLY A 267 -8.27 5.42 15.54
CA GLY A 267 -8.85 4.19 16.09
C GLY A 267 -9.70 4.32 17.36
N HIS A 268 -10.12 5.54 17.72
CA HIS A 268 -11.08 5.78 18.80
C HIS A 268 -12.51 5.78 18.25
N SER A 269 -13.49 5.59 19.12
CA SER A 269 -14.90 5.66 18.73
C SER A 269 -15.23 7.01 18.10
N GLY A 270 -15.76 7.00 16.87
CA GLY A 270 -16.11 8.21 16.12
C GLY A 270 -14.96 8.87 15.37
N GLY A 271 -13.74 8.32 15.43
CA GLY A 271 -12.61 8.83 14.66
C GLY A 271 -12.72 8.51 13.16
N ASP A 272 -11.89 9.18 12.36
CA ASP A 272 -11.93 9.14 10.88
C ASP A 272 -11.72 7.73 10.29
N GLU A 273 -11.20 6.79 11.07
CA GLU A 273 -11.14 5.37 10.72
C GLU A 273 -12.53 4.75 10.53
N PHE A 274 -13.51 5.17 11.32
CA PHE A 274 -14.83 4.53 11.47
C PHE A 274 -16.00 5.39 11.00
N ILE A 275 -15.75 6.50 10.30
CA ILE A 275 -16.80 7.36 9.73
C ILE A 275 -16.58 7.63 8.24
N LYS A 276 -17.69 7.81 7.51
CA LYS A 276 -17.70 8.05 6.07
C LYS A 276 -17.39 9.52 5.77
N ILE A 277 -16.17 9.81 5.30
CA ILE A 277 -15.74 11.16 4.91
C ILE A 277 -15.45 11.20 3.41
N ASN A 278 -16.06 12.13 2.69
CA ASN A 278 -15.85 12.29 1.25
C ASN A 278 -14.46 12.85 0.94
N ASN A 279 -13.76 12.27 -0.04
CA ASN A 279 -12.51 12.77 -0.58
C ASN A 279 -12.80 13.37 -1.97
N SER A 280 -12.48 14.66 -2.15
CA SER A 280 -12.57 15.34 -3.43
C SER A 280 -11.17 15.74 -3.90
N VAL A 281 -10.82 15.41 -5.15
CA VAL A 281 -9.53 15.77 -5.76
C VAL A 281 -9.78 16.61 -7.00
N TYR A 282 -9.08 17.73 -7.08
CA TYR A 282 -9.14 18.68 -8.18
C TYR A 282 -7.78 18.71 -8.89
N PHE A 283 -7.82 18.72 -10.22
CA PHE A 283 -6.65 18.91 -11.07
C PHE A 283 -6.93 20.06 -12.03
N ASP A 284 -6.10 21.11 -12.02
CA ASP A 284 -6.35 22.39 -12.71
C ASP A 284 -7.77 22.92 -12.46
N SER A 285 -8.16 22.97 -11.18
CA SER A 285 -9.49 23.38 -10.70
C SER A 285 -10.67 22.48 -11.13
N LYS A 286 -10.45 21.45 -11.96
CA LYS A 286 -11.48 20.48 -12.34
C LYS A 286 -11.53 19.35 -11.31
N LYS A 287 -12.72 19.06 -10.76
CA LYS A 287 -12.92 17.89 -9.89
C LYS A 287 -12.77 16.60 -10.71
N VAL A 288 -11.79 15.77 -10.39
CA VAL A 288 -11.45 14.54 -11.13
C VAL A 288 -11.72 13.27 -10.32
N ILE A 289 -11.72 13.36 -8.99
CA ILE A 289 -12.13 12.30 -8.08
C ILE A 289 -13.09 12.89 -7.05
N ASP A 290 -14.19 12.19 -6.77
CA ASP A 290 -15.16 12.55 -5.74
C ASP A 290 -15.82 11.27 -5.23
N PHE A 291 -15.42 10.80 -4.06
CA PHE A 291 -15.92 9.54 -3.50
C PHE A 291 -15.69 9.45 -1.99
N ILE A 292 -16.47 8.59 -1.35
CA ILE A 292 -16.26 8.19 0.04
C ILE A 292 -15.36 6.94 0.05
N PRO A 293 -14.08 7.04 0.43
CA PRO A 293 -13.19 5.89 0.64
C PRO A 293 -13.72 5.05 1.81
N TRP A 294 -14.40 3.93 1.51
CA TRP A 294 -15.06 3.10 2.52
C TRP A 294 -15.09 1.62 2.15
N ARG A 295 -15.02 0.75 3.16
CA ARG A 295 -15.18 -0.70 3.03
C ARG A 295 -16.15 -1.23 4.07
N ASP A 296 -17.11 -2.02 3.60
CA ASP A 296 -18.14 -2.70 4.41
C ASP A 296 -17.96 -4.23 4.42
N ASP A 297 -16.80 -4.73 4.00
CA ASP A 297 -16.51 -6.16 3.83
C ASP A 297 -15.43 -6.68 4.78
N CYS A 298 -15.12 -5.96 5.86
CA CYS A 298 -13.99 -6.28 6.74
C CYS A 298 -14.12 -7.61 7.49
N ALA A 299 -15.35 -8.06 7.76
CA ALA A 299 -15.60 -9.41 8.30
C ALA A 299 -15.02 -10.55 7.42
N SER A 300 -14.84 -10.32 6.11
CA SER A 300 -14.19 -11.31 5.21
C SER A 300 -12.71 -11.56 5.54
N PHE A 301 -12.08 -10.65 6.29
CA PHE A 301 -10.69 -10.75 6.74
C PHE A 301 -10.57 -11.39 8.13
N ARG A 302 -11.67 -11.80 8.77
CA ARG A 302 -11.67 -12.30 10.17
C ARG A 302 -10.59 -13.34 10.43
N ARG A 303 -10.39 -14.31 9.54
CA ARG A 303 -9.41 -15.41 9.67
C ARG A 303 -7.93 -14.99 9.74
N PHE A 304 -7.62 -13.75 9.38
CA PHE A 304 -6.27 -13.20 9.50
C PHE A 304 -6.02 -12.50 10.83
N ASN A 305 -7.03 -12.34 11.69
CA ASN A 305 -6.99 -11.41 12.82
C ASN A 305 -7.12 -12.12 14.19
N PRO A 306 -6.21 -13.05 14.56
CA PRO A 306 -6.31 -13.81 15.81
C PRO A 306 -6.36 -12.95 17.07
N SER A 307 -5.60 -11.84 17.13
CA SER A 307 -5.51 -10.99 18.33
C SER A 307 -6.44 -9.77 18.32
N SER A 308 -7.44 -9.75 17.42
CA SER A 308 -8.40 -8.63 17.38
C SER A 308 -9.26 -8.59 18.64
N GLY A 309 -9.49 -7.40 19.19
CA GLY A 309 -10.45 -7.20 20.28
C GLY A 309 -11.87 -7.63 19.86
N VAL A 310 -12.63 -8.22 20.79
CA VAL A 310 -13.98 -8.73 20.54
C VAL A 310 -14.93 -8.20 21.60
N TRP A 311 -16.08 -7.68 21.16
CA TRP A 311 -17.22 -7.36 22.00
C TRP A 311 -18.35 -8.35 21.74
N THR A 312 -19.30 -8.44 22.66
CA THR A 312 -20.59 -9.11 22.42
C THR A 312 -21.69 -8.06 22.31
N LYS A 313 -22.65 -8.31 21.42
CA LYS A 313 -23.82 -7.46 21.24
C LYS A 313 -25.07 -8.34 21.22
N GLN A 314 -26.10 -7.91 21.94
CA GLN A 314 -27.39 -8.58 21.88
C GLN A 314 -28.01 -8.36 20.50
N ASP A 315 -28.46 -9.44 19.87
CA ASP A 315 -29.19 -9.42 18.60
C ASP A 315 -30.33 -10.46 18.61
N THR A 316 -31.19 -10.44 17.59
CA THR A 316 -32.25 -11.42 17.38
C THR A 316 -32.08 -12.11 16.03
N ALA A 317 -31.76 -13.39 16.05
CA ALA A 317 -31.58 -14.20 14.85
C ALA A 317 -32.74 -15.17 14.64
N MET A 318 -33.00 -15.54 13.37
CA MET A 318 -33.84 -16.69 13.05
C MET A 318 -33.01 -17.97 13.25
N ALA A 319 -33.44 -18.86 14.13
CA ALA A 319 -32.77 -20.12 14.43
C ALA A 319 -33.75 -21.30 14.42
N TYR A 320 -33.23 -22.52 14.31
CA TYR A 320 -34.04 -23.72 14.47
C TYR A 320 -34.14 -24.09 15.95
N ASN A 321 -35.35 -24.36 16.44
CA ASN A 321 -35.58 -24.99 17.75
C ASN A 321 -35.37 -26.51 17.67
N GLU A 322 -35.57 -27.21 18.80
CA GLU A 322 -35.45 -28.67 18.88
C GLU A 322 -36.42 -29.41 17.92
N ASN A 323 -37.56 -28.79 17.58
CA ASN A 323 -38.55 -29.30 16.65
C ASN A 323 -38.24 -28.98 15.17
N ARG A 324 -37.08 -28.38 14.86
CA ARG A 324 -36.68 -27.92 13.52
C ARG A 324 -37.58 -26.84 12.93
N GLU A 325 -38.23 -26.06 13.77
CA GLU A 325 -39.05 -24.91 13.37
C GLU A 325 -38.21 -23.63 13.44
N ARG A 326 -38.46 -22.69 12.52
CA ARG A 326 -37.79 -21.39 12.53
C ARG A 326 -38.41 -20.48 13.57
N VAL A 327 -37.63 -20.09 14.57
CA VAL A 327 -38.04 -19.19 15.64
C VAL A 327 -37.10 -18.00 15.75
N LYS A 328 -37.62 -16.85 16.21
CA LYS A 328 -36.78 -15.72 16.62
C LYS A 328 -36.13 -16.06 17.96
N LYS A 329 -34.81 -15.97 18.05
CA LYS A 329 -34.04 -16.25 19.26
C LYS A 329 -33.11 -15.07 19.55
N VAL A 330 -33.16 -14.59 20.79
CA VAL A 330 -32.19 -13.62 21.30
C VAL A 330 -30.83 -14.32 21.42
N VAL A 331 -29.80 -13.72 20.84
CA VAL A 331 -28.43 -14.21 20.85
C VAL A 331 -27.49 -13.11 21.31
N GLU A 332 -26.36 -13.50 21.91
CA GLU A 332 -25.22 -12.60 22.07
C GLU A 332 -24.21 -12.89 20.97
N GLU A 333 -24.14 -12.01 19.97
CA GLU A 333 -23.27 -12.15 18.82
C GLU A 333 -21.93 -11.46 19.07
N ARG A 334 -20.85 -12.06 18.57
CA ARG A 334 -19.50 -11.48 18.64
C ARG A 334 -19.33 -10.44 17.54
N LEU A 335 -18.71 -9.33 17.90
CA LEU A 335 -18.25 -8.31 16.96
C LEU A 335 -16.76 -8.06 17.22
N ALA A 336 -15.89 -8.50 16.30
CA ALA A 336 -14.47 -8.19 16.42
C ALA A 336 -14.18 -6.80 15.86
N SER A 337 -13.15 -6.12 16.38
CA SER A 337 -12.66 -4.86 15.81
C SER A 337 -12.30 -5.04 14.34
N SER A 338 -11.73 -6.19 13.94
CA SER A 338 -11.43 -6.51 12.55
C SER A 338 -12.64 -6.56 11.62
N ASP A 339 -13.85 -6.71 12.16
CA ASP A 339 -15.07 -6.86 11.38
C ASP A 339 -15.71 -5.50 11.04
N LEU A 340 -15.33 -4.45 11.78
CA LEU A 340 -15.85 -3.10 11.61
C LEU A 340 -15.49 -2.53 10.23
N SER A 341 -16.50 -1.97 9.57
CA SER A 341 -16.34 -1.16 8.38
C SER A 341 -15.45 0.05 8.64
N ARG A 342 -14.66 0.44 7.63
CA ARG A 342 -13.58 1.42 7.80
C ARG A 342 -13.35 2.27 6.56
N SER A 343 -12.61 3.36 6.74
CA SER A 343 -12.23 4.32 5.71
C SER A 343 -11.20 3.77 4.71
N ASN A 344 -11.67 2.87 3.82
CA ASN A 344 -10.99 2.28 2.65
C ASN A 344 -9.94 1.21 2.93
N TRP A 345 -9.97 0.61 4.12
CA TRP A 345 -9.11 -0.50 4.47
C TRP A 345 -9.80 -1.43 5.48
N CYS A 346 -9.29 -2.64 5.60
CA CYS A 346 -9.61 -3.58 6.68
C CYS A 346 -8.29 -4.12 7.25
N PRO A 347 -8.23 -4.52 8.52
CA PRO A 347 -7.06 -5.20 9.10
C PRO A 347 -6.72 -6.48 8.31
N GLY A 348 -5.59 -6.48 7.60
CA GLY A 348 -5.20 -7.54 6.65
C GLY A 348 -5.46 -7.25 5.17
N SER A 349 -5.84 -6.02 4.81
CA SER A 349 -6.05 -5.63 3.40
C SER A 349 -4.89 -4.83 2.82
N SER A 350 -4.76 -4.87 1.49
CA SER A 350 -4.05 -3.85 0.71
C SER A 350 -5.04 -2.84 0.13
N VAL A 351 -4.53 -1.69 -0.31
CA VAL A 351 -5.33 -0.59 -0.86
C VAL A 351 -5.07 -0.42 -2.35
N MET A 352 -6.11 -0.54 -3.16
CA MET A 352 -6.05 -0.25 -4.60
C MET A 352 -6.13 1.26 -4.84
N PRO A 353 -5.28 1.85 -5.71
CA PRO A 353 -5.41 3.25 -6.09
C PRO A 353 -6.76 3.52 -6.78
N LYS A 354 -7.40 4.63 -6.41
CA LYS A 354 -8.46 5.23 -7.23
C LYS A 354 -7.80 5.98 -8.39
N THR A 355 -8.25 5.74 -9.61
CA THR A 355 -7.69 6.42 -10.78
C THR A 355 -8.65 7.42 -11.42
N ALA A 356 -8.11 8.44 -12.08
CA ALA A 356 -8.86 9.38 -12.88
C ALA A 356 -8.09 9.76 -14.15
N LYS A 357 -8.75 9.69 -15.31
CA LYS A 357 -8.17 10.13 -16.58
C LYS A 357 -8.08 11.66 -16.61
N ILE A 358 -6.86 12.18 -16.71
CA ILE A 358 -6.59 13.61 -16.84
C ILE A 358 -6.53 14.01 -18.32
N GLY A 359 -5.90 13.17 -19.15
CA GLY A 359 -5.77 13.40 -20.58
C GLY A 359 -4.43 14.03 -20.96
N ASN A 360 -4.41 14.84 -22.01
CA ASN A 360 -3.19 15.51 -22.45
C ASN A 360 -2.96 16.77 -21.63
N LEU A 361 -1.73 16.96 -21.14
CA LEU A 361 -1.34 18.17 -20.41
C LEU A 361 -0.21 18.88 -21.16
N LYS A 362 -0.21 20.20 -21.07
CA LYS A 362 0.81 21.04 -21.69
C LYS A 362 2.04 21.14 -20.81
N LYS A 363 3.18 21.48 -21.40
CA LYS A 363 4.35 21.96 -20.65
C LYS A 363 3.91 23.15 -19.78
N GLY A 364 4.35 23.18 -18.52
CA GLY A 364 4.08 24.29 -17.62
C GLY A 364 3.55 23.86 -16.25
N ASN A 365 2.95 24.81 -15.53
CA ASN A 365 2.43 24.59 -14.19
C ASN A 365 1.02 23.97 -14.23
N HIS A 366 0.82 22.96 -13.41
CA HIS A 366 -0.46 22.31 -13.16
C HIS A 366 -0.71 22.22 -11.66
N THR A 367 -1.97 22.30 -11.23
CA THR A 367 -2.32 22.30 -9.81
C THR A 367 -3.09 21.05 -9.41
N LEU A 368 -2.70 20.47 -8.29
CA LEU A 368 -3.45 19.44 -7.57
C LEU A 368 -3.99 20.06 -6.28
N GLU A 369 -5.26 19.79 -5.98
CA GLU A 369 -5.86 20.08 -4.68
C GLU A 369 -6.62 18.86 -4.17
N ILE A 370 -6.33 18.45 -2.93
CA ILE A 370 -7.03 17.37 -2.25
C ILE A 370 -7.80 17.97 -1.07
N VAL A 371 -9.11 17.77 -1.08
CA VAL A 371 -10.04 18.23 -0.04
C VAL A 371 -10.62 17.02 0.67
N ILE A 372 -10.37 16.94 1.97
CA ILE A 372 -10.95 15.94 2.86
C ILE A 372 -11.42 16.72 4.09
N PRO A 373 -12.73 16.80 4.37
CA PRO A 373 -13.23 17.45 5.57
C PRO A 373 -13.04 16.52 6.78
N ALA A 374 -11.77 16.30 7.16
CA ALA A 374 -11.37 15.41 8.23
C ALA A 374 -11.75 15.96 9.62
N THR A 375 -11.87 15.07 10.61
CA THR A 375 -12.24 15.46 11.97
C THR A 375 -11.02 16.04 12.70
N SER A 376 -11.22 17.15 13.42
CA SER A 376 -10.17 17.73 14.27
C SER A 376 -9.85 16.84 15.47
N ASN A 377 -8.59 16.88 15.92
CA ASN A 377 -8.14 16.14 17.10
C ASN A 377 -8.37 16.92 18.39
N THR A 378 -8.81 16.22 19.44
CA THR A 378 -8.82 16.71 20.82
C THR A 378 -8.11 15.72 21.73
N GLY A 379 -7.33 16.20 22.70
CA GLY A 379 -6.62 15.34 23.64
C GLY A 379 -5.63 14.39 22.95
N ASP A 380 -5.82 13.08 23.16
CA ASP A 380 -5.01 11.98 22.64
C ASP A 380 -5.54 11.40 21.31
N GLN A 381 -6.60 12.00 20.73
CA GLN A 381 -7.13 11.60 19.44
C GLN A 381 -6.09 11.80 18.33
N GLN A 382 -6.05 10.85 17.39
CA GLN A 382 -5.12 10.83 16.26
C GLN A 382 -5.87 10.62 14.94
N ASN A 383 -6.93 11.38 14.69
CA ASN A 383 -7.55 11.49 13.37
C ASN A 383 -6.53 12.02 12.36
N HIS A 384 -6.33 11.27 11.28
CA HIS A 384 -5.43 11.66 10.20
C HIS A 384 -5.72 10.89 8.91
N TRP A 385 -5.16 11.37 7.80
CA TRP A 385 -5.33 10.73 6.50
C TRP A 385 -3.99 10.46 5.84
N LEU A 386 -3.70 9.18 5.62
CA LEU A 386 -2.58 8.77 4.78
C LEU A 386 -3.03 8.89 3.33
N VAL A 387 -2.36 9.73 2.56
CA VAL A 387 -2.73 10.07 1.19
C VAL A 387 -1.47 10.13 0.33
N SER A 388 -1.45 9.40 -0.77
CA SER A 388 -0.40 9.53 -1.79
C SER A 388 -1.01 9.67 -3.17
N SER A 389 -0.29 10.40 -4.04
CA SER A 389 -0.73 10.61 -5.41
C SER A 389 0.43 10.82 -6.37
N TYR A 390 0.27 10.30 -7.58
CA TYR A 390 1.19 10.45 -8.70
C TYR A 390 0.44 10.45 -10.02
N LEU A 391 1.03 11.06 -11.06
CA LEU A 391 0.57 10.92 -12.43
C LEU A 391 1.33 9.79 -13.13
N VAL A 392 0.63 9.08 -13.99
CA VAL A 392 1.21 8.15 -14.96
C VAL A 392 0.84 8.65 -16.35
N SER A 393 1.82 8.80 -17.24
CA SER A 393 1.62 9.26 -18.61
C SER A 393 2.43 8.44 -19.61
N ASP A 394 2.16 8.62 -20.90
CA ASP A 394 2.99 8.03 -21.96
C ASP A 394 4.39 8.65 -21.96
N LYS A 395 5.40 7.83 -22.27
CA LYS A 395 6.81 8.24 -22.28
C LYS A 395 7.15 9.30 -23.33
#